data_AF-A0A840ZKY6-F1
#
_entry.id   AF-A0A840ZKY6-F1
#
_cell.length_a   1.000
_cell.length_b   1.000
_cell.length_c   1.000
_cell.angle_alpha   90.00
_cell.angle_beta   90.00
_cell.angle_gamma   90.00
#
_symmetry.space_group_name_H-M   'P 1'
#
loop_
_entity.id
_entity.type
_entity.pdbx_description
1 polymer ?
#
loop_
_entity_poly.entity_id
_entity_poly.type
_entity_poly.pdbx_seq_one_letter_code
_entity_poly.pdbx_strand_id
1 'polypeptide(L)'
;MGSTLKDELRRTFALATLRQQAGTLRNGRHWSQVDALMARSRTLREREGQLFAERYDSRVEAARRRLLDEAAVPERALRPRWAGHDRFDEAGLLRQARREVQAGHERRLGRIMEAEARALTEIVRQAGWQNDLQGQARDAFAREAGPASLAGPVRKSGPTRG
;
A
#
# COMPACT_ATOMS: atom_id res chain seq x y z
N MET A 1 11.06 -17.30 -0.15
CA MET A 1 11.91 -16.11 -0.38
C MET A 1 11.42 -14.99 0.52
N GLY A 2 12.11 -14.76 1.63
CA GLY A 2 11.77 -13.68 2.58
C GLY A 2 12.18 -12.33 2.01
N SER A 3 11.32 -11.32 2.11
CA SER A 3 11.72 -9.94 1.86
C SER A 3 12.86 -9.60 2.82
N THR A 4 13.96 -9.06 2.31
CA THR A 4 15.03 -8.59 3.19
C THR A 4 14.49 -7.40 4.01
N LEU A 5 14.94 -7.22 5.25
CA LEU A 5 14.58 -6.06 6.09
C LEU A 5 14.73 -4.73 5.31
N LYS A 6 15.73 -4.66 4.44
CA LYS A 6 15.98 -3.52 3.56
C LYS A 6 14.84 -3.26 2.58
N ASP A 7 14.25 -4.31 2.00
CA ASP A 7 13.12 -4.17 1.08
C ASP A 7 11.84 -3.75 1.79
N GLU A 8 11.63 -4.24 3.02
CA GLU A 8 10.51 -3.82 3.86
C GLU A 8 10.62 -2.36 4.28
N LEU A 9 11.82 -1.93 4.71
CA LEU A 9 12.11 -0.53 5.00
C LEU A 9 11.88 0.36 3.77
N ARG A 10 12.39 -0.04 2.60
CA ARG A 10 12.16 0.72 1.36
C ARG A 10 10.67 0.87 1.04
N ARG A 11 9.87 -0.19 1.19
CA ARG A 11 8.43 -0.15 0.93
C ARG A 11 7.69 0.76 1.91
N THR A 12 8.04 0.69 3.20
CA THR A 12 7.42 1.54 4.24
C THR A 12 7.75 3.01 4.03
N PHE A 13 9.01 3.35 3.74
CA PHE A 13 9.41 4.72 3.40
C PHE A 13 8.75 5.21 2.12
N ALA A 14 8.72 4.40 1.05
CA ALA A 14 8.06 4.77 -0.20
C ALA A 14 6.56 5.08 0.02
N LEU A 15 5.86 4.25 0.80
CA LEU A 15 4.46 4.49 1.15
C LEU A 15 4.28 5.74 2.01
N ALA A 16 5.18 6.00 2.95
CA ALA A 16 5.15 7.22 3.76
C ALA A 16 5.33 8.47 2.90
N THR A 17 6.29 8.46 1.97
CA THR A 17 6.50 9.54 0.99
C THR A 17 5.26 9.75 0.12
N LEU A 18 4.63 8.68 -0.37
CA LEU A 18 3.39 8.76 -1.16
C LEU A 18 2.24 9.38 -0.36
N ARG A 19 2.07 9.00 0.91
CA ARG A 19 1.07 9.62 1.80
C ARG A 19 1.33 11.11 2.00
N GLN A 20 2.59 11.49 2.20
CA GLN A 20 2.97 12.90 2.32
C GLN A 20 2.65 13.68 1.04
N GLN A 21 3.04 13.15 -0.13
CA GLN A 21 2.73 13.76 -1.43
C GLN A 21 1.22 13.90 -1.65
N ALA A 22 0.47 12.84 -1.36
CA ALA A 22 -0.99 12.83 -1.47
C ALA A 22 -1.67 13.86 -0.54
N GLY A 23 -1.07 14.13 0.63
CA GLY A 23 -1.54 15.17 1.56
C GLY A 23 -1.33 16.60 1.05
N THR A 24 -0.47 16.82 0.06
CA THR A 24 -0.23 18.16 -0.54
C THR A 24 -1.14 18.49 -1.72
N LEU A 25 -2.04 17.57 -2.11
CA LEU A 25 -2.95 17.77 -3.22
C LEU A 25 -3.95 18.90 -2.92
N ARG A 26 -4.03 19.88 -3.82
CA ARG A 26 -4.87 21.08 -3.66
C ARG A 26 -6.33 20.88 -4.09
N ASN A 27 -6.60 19.85 -4.90
CA ASN A 27 -7.93 19.57 -5.42
C ASN A 27 -8.75 18.78 -4.37
N GLY A 28 -9.86 19.35 -3.91
CA GLY A 28 -10.73 18.75 -2.90
C GLY A 28 -11.26 17.35 -3.29
N ARG A 29 -11.48 17.07 -4.58
CA ARG A 29 -11.90 15.74 -5.04
C ARG A 29 -10.81 14.69 -4.79
N HIS A 30 -9.58 14.99 -5.18
CA HIS A 30 -8.44 14.08 -4.98
C HIS A 30 -8.13 13.90 -3.50
N TRP A 31 -8.24 14.99 -2.73
CA TRP A 31 -8.08 14.95 -1.29
C TRP A 31 -9.08 13.99 -0.61
N SER A 32 -10.36 14.09 -0.95
CA SER A 32 -11.39 13.18 -0.40
C SER A 32 -11.14 11.71 -0.78
N GLN A 33 -10.67 11.46 -2.01
CA GLN A 33 -10.32 10.11 -2.45
C GLN A 33 -9.13 9.53 -1.68
N VAL A 34 -8.10 10.35 -1.44
CA VAL A 34 -6.93 9.97 -0.63
C VAL A 34 -7.34 9.64 0.80
N ASP A 35 -8.15 10.51 1.42
CA ASP A 35 -8.58 10.32 2.81
C ASP A 35 -9.40 9.04 2.98
N ALA A 36 -10.39 8.81 2.10
CA ALA A 36 -11.18 7.58 2.09
C ALA A 36 -10.32 6.33 1.87
N LEU A 37 -9.33 6.39 0.97
CA LEU A 37 -8.40 5.29 0.71
C LEU A 37 -7.51 4.99 1.93
N MET A 38 -6.98 6.04 2.57
CA MET A 38 -6.13 5.90 3.76
C MET A 38 -6.91 5.34 4.93
N ALA A 39 -8.13 5.84 5.17
CA ALA A 39 -9.03 5.34 6.20
C ALA A 39 -9.35 3.85 5.98
N ARG A 40 -9.75 3.47 4.75
CA ARG A 40 -10.02 2.07 4.40
C ARG A 40 -8.80 1.18 4.60
N SER A 41 -7.62 1.61 4.15
CA SER A 41 -6.38 0.85 4.27
C SER A 41 -5.95 0.68 5.73
N ARG A 42 -6.22 1.68 6.57
CA ARG A 42 -6.04 1.59 8.03
C ARG A 42 -6.97 0.54 8.64
N THR A 43 -8.27 0.61 8.37
CA THR A 43 -9.25 -0.38 8.87
C THR A 43 -8.89 -1.80 8.44
N LEU A 44 -8.43 -2.00 7.20
CA LEU A 44 -8.00 -3.32 6.74
C LEU A 44 -6.79 -3.86 7.51
N ARG A 45 -5.80 -3.01 7.81
CA ARG A 45 -4.64 -3.41 8.61
C ARG A 45 -5.02 -3.74 10.05
N GLU A 46 -5.85 -2.90 10.68
CA GLU A 46 -6.36 -3.13 12.03
C GLU A 46 -7.15 -4.44 12.12
N ARG A 47 -8.04 -4.68 11.14
CA ARG A 47 -8.83 -5.92 11.07
C ARG A 47 -7.95 -7.16 10.85
N GLU A 48 -6.95 -7.09 9.98
CA GLU A 48 -6.00 -8.21 9.78
C GLU A 48 -5.18 -8.46 11.06
N GLY A 49 -4.78 -7.41 11.78
CA GLY A 49 -4.10 -7.52 13.07
C GLY A 49 -4.98 -8.21 14.13
N GLN A 50 -6.24 -7.80 14.24
CA GLN A 50 -7.22 -8.43 15.14
C GLN A 50 -7.45 -9.90 14.78
N LEU A 51 -7.74 -10.21 13.51
CA LEU A 51 -7.94 -11.58 13.04
C LEU A 51 -6.71 -12.45 13.24
N PHE A 52 -5.51 -11.88 13.12
CA PHE A 52 -4.27 -12.57 13.41
C PHE A 52 -4.15 -12.91 14.89
N ALA A 53 -4.37 -11.94 15.77
CA ALA A 53 -4.29 -12.14 17.22
C ALA A 53 -5.35 -13.15 17.71
N GLU A 54 -6.61 -12.98 17.32
CA GLU A 54 -7.73 -13.83 17.75
C GLU A 54 -7.61 -15.28 17.26
N ARG A 55 -7.05 -15.47 16.06
CA ARG A 55 -7.00 -16.79 15.41
C ARG A 55 -5.60 -17.36 15.33
N TYR A 56 -4.63 -16.80 16.06
CA TYR A 56 -3.24 -17.22 15.95
C TYR A 56 -3.09 -18.71 16.27
N ASP A 57 -3.51 -19.12 17.47
CA ASP A 57 -3.32 -20.49 17.95
C ASP A 57 -4.08 -21.52 17.09
N SER A 58 -5.32 -21.22 16.72
CA SER A 58 -6.11 -22.12 15.86
C SER A 58 -5.48 -22.29 14.48
N ARG A 59 -4.86 -21.25 13.93
CA ARG A 59 -4.14 -21.32 12.65
C ARG A 59 -2.81 -22.06 12.77
N VAL A 60 -2.12 -21.92 13.90
CA VAL A 60 -0.88 -22.67 14.19
C VAL A 60 -1.21 -24.16 14.30
N GLU A 61 -2.25 -24.54 15.03
CA GLU A 61 -2.67 -25.95 15.12
C GLU A 61 -3.11 -26.51 13.77
N ALA A 62 -3.86 -25.74 12.97
CA ALA A 62 -4.24 -26.16 11.62
C ALA A 62 -3.00 -26.34 10.70
N ALA A 63 -2.01 -25.45 10.81
CA ALA A 63 -0.76 -25.58 10.06
C ALA A 63 0.07 -26.78 10.54
N ARG A 64 0.12 -27.01 11.85
CA ARG A 64 0.77 -28.18 12.46
C ARG A 64 0.14 -29.49 11.95
N ARG A 65 -1.20 -29.60 11.97
CA ARG A 65 -1.91 -30.79 11.44
C ARG A 65 -1.60 -31.04 9.98
N ARG A 66 -1.64 -30.00 9.15
CA ARG A 66 -1.29 -30.11 7.72
C ARG A 66 0.15 -30.59 7.50
N LEU A 67 1.12 -30.10 8.27
CA LEU A 67 2.51 -30.56 8.19
C LEU A 67 2.66 -32.02 8.64
N LEU A 68 1.86 -32.47 9.62
CA LEU A 68 1.80 -33.87 10.03
C LEU A 68 1.21 -34.74 8.93
N ASP A 69 0.11 -34.32 8.34
CA ASP A 69 -0.54 -35.04 7.25
C ASP A 69 0.41 -35.16 6.05
N GLU A 70 1.14 -34.10 5.70
CA GLU A 70 2.15 -34.08 4.64
C GLU A 70 3.33 -35.03 4.93
N ALA A 71 3.81 -35.05 6.17
CA ALA A 71 4.86 -35.99 6.59
C ALA A 71 4.38 -37.45 6.70
N ALA A 72 3.08 -37.66 6.92
CA ALA A 72 2.45 -38.97 6.98
C ALA A 72 2.11 -39.54 5.60
N VAL A 73 2.16 -38.73 4.53
CA VAL A 73 2.05 -39.25 3.15
C VAL A 73 3.25 -40.17 2.90
N PRO A 74 3.04 -41.47 2.64
CA PRO A 74 4.14 -42.38 2.39
C PRO A 74 4.83 -41.98 1.09
N GLU A 75 5.99 -41.32 1.19
CA GLU A 75 6.95 -41.32 0.11
C GLU A 75 7.23 -42.79 -0.22
N ARG A 76 7.02 -43.19 -1.48
CA ARG A 76 7.52 -44.47 -2.03
C ARG A 76 9.06 -44.43 -2.09
N ALA A 77 9.71 -44.11 -0.99
CA ALA A 77 11.16 -44.13 -0.83
C ALA A 77 11.50 -45.37 -0.02
N LEU A 78 12.06 -46.36 -0.72
CA LEU A 78 12.72 -47.54 -0.17
C LEU A 78 13.82 -47.11 0.84
N ARG A 79 13.47 -46.83 2.09
CA ARG A 79 14.46 -46.67 3.15
C ARG A 79 14.94 -48.06 3.59
N PRO A 80 16.24 -48.38 3.46
CA PRO A 80 16.76 -49.69 3.87
C PRO A 80 16.66 -49.86 5.40
N ARG A 81 16.40 -51.09 5.85
CA ARG A 81 16.03 -51.47 7.24
C ARG A 81 17.01 -51.04 8.35
N TRP A 82 18.20 -50.55 8.00
CA TRP A 82 19.23 -50.08 8.94
C TRP A 82 19.18 -48.56 9.20
N ALA A 83 18.42 -47.79 8.40
CA ALA A 83 18.19 -46.37 8.66
C ALA A 83 17.19 -46.26 9.83
N GLY A 84 17.74 -46.09 11.03
CA GLY A 84 17.02 -46.10 12.30
C GLY A 84 15.86 -45.12 12.39
N HIS A 85 15.01 -45.36 13.40
CA HIS A 85 13.80 -44.61 13.74
C HIS A 85 13.85 -43.12 13.37
N ASP A 86 12.91 -42.72 12.52
CA ASP A 86 12.63 -41.33 12.22
C ASP A 86 12.26 -40.63 13.54
N ARG A 87 13.19 -39.84 14.09
CA ARG A 87 12.96 -39.10 15.33
C ARG A 87 12.08 -37.91 14.99
N PHE A 88 10.78 -38.15 15.05
CA PHE A 88 9.77 -37.11 14.92
C PHE A 88 10.07 -35.92 15.86
N ASP A 89 10.51 -34.78 15.31
CA ASP A 89 10.77 -33.54 16.05
C ASP A 89 9.50 -32.68 16.11
N GLU A 90 8.65 -32.97 17.10
CA GLU A 90 7.42 -32.23 17.35
C GLU A 90 7.66 -30.72 17.57
N ALA A 91 8.75 -30.38 18.27
CA ALA A 91 9.09 -29.00 18.56
C ALA A 91 9.51 -28.25 17.28
N GLY A 92 10.23 -28.92 16.38
CA GLY A 92 10.56 -28.41 15.05
C GLY A 92 9.33 -28.12 14.20
N LEU A 93 8.38 -29.04 14.20
CA LEU A 93 7.15 -28.92 13.43
C LEU A 93 6.26 -27.78 13.96
N LEU A 94 6.17 -27.60 15.27
CA LEU A 94 5.49 -26.45 15.88
C LEU A 94 6.17 -25.11 15.53
N ARG A 95 7.51 -25.05 15.56
CA ARG A 95 8.26 -23.85 15.13
C ARG A 95 7.97 -23.52 13.65
N GLN A 96 7.92 -24.54 12.79
CA GLN A 96 7.61 -24.37 11.38
C GLN A 96 6.17 -23.87 11.17
N ALA A 97 5.19 -24.46 11.85
CA ALA A 97 3.79 -24.02 11.79
C ALA A 97 3.63 -22.54 12.19
N ARG A 98 4.29 -22.12 13.29
CA ARG A 98 4.31 -20.70 13.71
C ARG A 98 4.91 -19.78 12.65
N ARG A 99 6.03 -20.18 12.04
CA ARG A 99 6.67 -19.43 10.94
C ARG A 99 5.75 -19.29 9.75
N GLU A 100 5.04 -20.34 9.35
CA GLU A 100 4.10 -20.28 8.22
C GLU A 100 2.94 -19.32 8.47
N VAL A 101 2.37 -19.36 9.68
CA VAL A 101 1.27 -18.48 10.08
C VAL A 101 1.72 -17.02 10.08
N GLN A 102 2.89 -16.74 10.65
CA GLN A 102 3.50 -15.41 10.68
C GLN A 102 3.81 -14.91 9.25
N ALA A 103 4.50 -15.70 8.43
CA ALA A 103 4.78 -15.33 7.04
C ALA A 103 3.49 -15.16 6.22
N GLY A 104 2.43 -15.90 6.53
CA GLY A 104 1.11 -15.71 5.94
C GLY A 104 0.48 -14.36 6.30
N HIS A 105 0.63 -13.92 7.55
CA HIS A 105 0.15 -12.62 8.03
C HIS A 105 0.93 -11.45 7.43
N GLU A 106 2.26 -11.52 7.46
CA GLU A 106 3.15 -10.51 6.86
C GLU A 106 2.83 -10.33 5.36
N ARG A 107 2.60 -11.43 4.62
CA ARG A 107 2.18 -11.36 3.21
C ARG A 107 0.83 -10.66 3.02
N ARG A 108 -0.13 -10.83 3.92
CA ARG A 108 -1.44 -10.15 3.83
C ARG A 108 -1.30 -8.66 4.11
N LEU A 109 -0.54 -8.28 5.15
CA LEU A 109 -0.21 -6.88 5.41
C LEU A 109 0.51 -6.23 4.23
N GLY A 110 1.51 -6.92 3.67
CA GLY A 110 2.23 -6.45 2.49
C GLY A 110 1.31 -6.19 1.29
N ARG A 111 0.35 -7.08 1.03
CA ARG A 111 -0.65 -6.87 -0.05
C ARG A 111 -1.54 -5.65 0.19
N ILE A 112 -1.96 -5.40 1.44
CA ILE A 112 -2.73 -4.20 1.79
C ILE A 112 -1.90 -2.94 1.51
N MET A 113 -0.63 -2.92 1.94
CA MET A 113 0.27 -1.80 1.71
C MET A 113 0.58 -1.57 0.23
N GLU A 114 0.78 -2.64 -0.54
CA GLU A 114 1.00 -2.55 -1.99
C GLU A 114 -0.22 -2.01 -2.72
N ALA A 115 -1.43 -2.44 -2.34
CA ALA A 115 -2.68 -1.92 -2.89
C ALA A 115 -2.86 -0.42 -2.58
N GLU A 116 -2.57 -0.01 -1.34
CA GLU A 116 -2.57 1.40 -0.93
C GLU A 116 -1.58 2.22 -1.75
N ALA A 117 -0.34 1.76 -1.88
CA ALA A 117 0.71 2.46 -2.63
C ALA A 117 0.35 2.63 -4.12
N ARG A 118 -0.21 1.60 -4.75
CA ARG A 118 -0.65 1.67 -6.16
C ARG A 118 -1.77 2.68 -6.33
N ALA A 119 -2.77 2.66 -5.45
CA ALA A 119 -3.89 3.58 -5.53
C ALA A 119 -3.47 5.04 -5.25
N LEU A 120 -2.60 5.28 -4.27
CA LEU A 120 -2.04 6.61 -4.02
C LEU A 120 -1.22 7.13 -5.20
N THR A 121 -0.38 6.27 -5.79
CA THR A 121 0.40 6.63 -6.99
C THR A 121 -0.51 7.08 -8.12
N GLU A 122 -1.62 6.38 -8.35
CA GLU A 122 -2.56 6.73 -9.40
C GLU A 122 -3.25 8.08 -9.13
N ILE A 123 -3.69 8.34 -7.90
CA ILE A 123 -4.31 9.62 -7.55
C ILE A 123 -3.31 10.78 -7.71
N VAL A 124 -2.08 10.62 -7.21
CA VAL A 124 -1.02 11.64 -7.35
C VAL A 124 -0.71 11.89 -8.82
N ARG A 125 -0.63 10.84 -9.64
CA ARG A 125 -0.42 10.95 -11.09
C ARG A 125 -1.56 11.74 -11.75
N GLN A 126 -2.82 11.37 -11.48
CA GLN A 126 -3.99 12.06 -12.03
C GLN A 126 -4.05 13.54 -11.62
N ALA A 127 -3.70 13.84 -10.38
CA ALA A 127 -3.63 15.22 -9.90
C ALA A 127 -2.53 16.03 -10.60
N GLY A 128 -1.35 15.43 -10.82
CA GLY A 128 -0.27 16.05 -11.60
C GLY A 128 -0.72 16.40 -13.02
N TRP A 129 -1.30 15.44 -13.74
CA TRP A 129 -1.81 15.65 -15.10
C TRP A 129 -2.86 16.77 -15.18
N GLN A 130 -3.77 16.85 -14.20
CA GLN A 130 -4.78 17.91 -14.18
C GLN A 130 -4.17 19.29 -13.90
N ASN A 131 -3.19 19.38 -13.01
CA ASN A 131 -2.50 20.63 -12.72
C ASN A 131 -1.72 21.13 -13.95
N ASP A 132 -1.06 20.22 -14.67
CA ASP A 132 -0.31 20.54 -15.89
C ASP A 132 -1.24 21.06 -16.99
N LEU A 133 -2.38 20.39 -17.20
CA LEU A 133 -3.41 20.84 -18.16
C LEU A 133 -3.99 22.21 -17.79
N GLN A 134 -4.27 22.46 -16.51
CA GLN A 134 -4.74 23.77 -16.05
C GLN A 134 -3.69 24.86 -16.24
N GLY A 135 -2.41 24.56 -16.01
CA GLY A 135 -1.30 25.48 -16.28
C GLY A 135 -1.21 25.83 -17.77
N GLN A 136 -1.22 24.82 -18.65
CA GLN A 136 -1.18 25.01 -20.10
C GLN A 136 -2.38 25.82 -20.62
N ALA A 137 -3.59 25.53 -20.12
CA ALA A 137 -4.79 26.27 -20.51
C ALA A 137 -4.73 27.74 -20.05
N ARG A 138 -4.21 27.99 -18.84
CA ARG A 138 -4.00 29.35 -18.32
C ARG A 138 -2.97 30.12 -19.13
N ASP A 139 -1.88 29.48 -19.51
CA ASP A 139 -0.81 30.08 -20.32
C ASP A 139 -1.25 30.32 -21.77
N ALA A 140 -2.07 29.43 -22.34
CA ALA A 140 -2.69 29.63 -23.64
C ALA A 140 -3.65 30.83 -23.61
N PHE A 141 -4.55 30.88 -22.62
CA PHE A 141 -5.46 32.02 -22.43
C PHE A 141 -4.70 33.33 -22.22
N ALA A 142 -3.66 33.36 -21.38
CA ALA A 142 -2.86 34.55 -21.13
C ALA A 142 -2.14 35.06 -22.40
N ARG A 143 -1.72 34.15 -23.28
CA ARG A 143 -1.11 34.50 -24.58
C ARG A 143 -2.14 35.08 -25.56
N GLU A 144 -3.32 34.47 -25.67
CA GLU A 144 -4.38 34.92 -26.59
C GLU A 144 -5.08 36.20 -26.11
N ALA A 145 -5.29 36.36 -24.81
CA ALA A 145 -5.97 37.51 -24.24
C ALA A 145 -5.10 38.79 -24.29
N GLY A 146 -3.78 38.66 -24.50
CA GLY A 146 -2.80 39.75 -24.56
C GLY A 146 -2.71 40.58 -23.25
N PRO A 147 -1.66 41.41 -23.07
CA PRO A 147 -1.53 42.28 -21.90
C PRO A 147 -2.63 43.36 -21.78
N ALA A 148 -3.41 43.58 -22.85
CA ALA A 148 -4.45 44.61 -22.91
C ALA A 148 -5.78 44.20 -22.24
N SER A 149 -6.07 42.90 -22.08
CA SER A 149 -7.35 42.44 -21.50
C SER A 149 -7.40 42.48 -19.96
N LEU A 150 -6.24 42.61 -19.30
CA LEU A 150 -6.12 42.76 -17.84
C LEU A 150 -6.09 44.23 -17.40
N ALA A 151 -5.93 45.17 -18.34
CA ALA A 151 -6.14 46.59 -18.07
C ALA A 151 -7.65 46.85 -18.06
N GLY A 152 -8.26 46.80 -16.88
CA GLY A 152 -9.64 47.25 -16.68
C GLY A 152 -9.88 48.63 -17.30
N PRO A 153 -11.13 48.98 -17.65
CA PRO A 153 -11.44 50.16 -18.44
C PRO A 153 -10.78 51.39 -17.82
N VAL A 154 -9.88 52.04 -18.59
CA VAL A 154 -9.26 53.30 -18.24
C VAL A 154 -10.39 54.30 -17.99
N ARG A 155 -10.70 54.54 -16.71
CA ARG A 155 -11.65 55.58 -16.31
C ARG A 155 -11.04 56.89 -16.79
N LYS A 156 -11.58 57.45 -17.89
CA LYS A 156 -11.25 58.80 -18.32
C LYS A 156 -11.52 59.73 -17.13
N SER A 157 -10.45 60.24 -16.52
CA SER A 157 -10.54 61.37 -15.61
C SER A 157 -11.11 62.54 -16.42
N GLY A 158 -12.32 62.97 -16.06
CA GLY A 158 -12.95 64.12 -16.68
C GLY A 158 -12.13 65.39 -16.43
N PRO A 159 -12.30 66.43 -17.27
CA PRO A 159 -11.54 67.66 -17.14
C PRO A 159 -11.87 68.36 -15.82
N THR A 160 -10.86 68.55 -14.98
CA THR A 160 -10.90 69.48 -13.85
C THR A 160 -11.12 70.88 -14.40
N ARG A 161 -12.34 71.39 -14.22
CA ARG A 161 -12.67 72.82 -14.30
C ARG A 161 -12.71 73.39 -12.88
N GLY A 162 -12.08 74.54 -12.67
CA GLY A 162 -12.19 75.36 -11.46
C GLY A 162 -10.84 75.69 -10.88
#